data_AF-A0A7X8FFR1-F1
#
_entry.id   AF-A0A7X8FFR1-F1
#
_cell.length_a   1.000
_cell.length_b   1.000
_cell.length_c   1.000
_cell.angle_alpha   90.00
_cell.angle_beta   90.00
_cell.angle_gamma   90.00
#
_symmetry.space_group_name_H-M   'P 1'
#
loop_
_entity.id
_entity.type
_entity.pdbx_description
1 polymer ?
#
loop_
_entity_poly.entity_id
_entity_poly.type
_entity_poly.pdbx_seq_one_letter_code
_entity_poly.pdbx_strand_id
1 'polypeptide(L)'
;MPANFEFLQGQMEYTLFANACLEAERVLATSPAMAAVGSRKAFELAVKWVYSADNTITMPYKDNLQSLIHEPSFRFAIDNRTWSKLPYIIKLGNLAVHTEKAISRSDAILSLASLFEFIQWIDYCYGANYEERHFNEGNIPAEKVIIDEAKIREKDSLIEQKDSEIEALRAKIAAMSEQLTANKEQNKEERQFTSEDISEFLTR
;
A
#
# COMPACT_ATOMS: atom_id res chain seq x y z
N MET A 1 6.70 -2.27 -21.24
CA MET A 1 5.46 -2.54 -20.48
C MET A 1 5.27 -1.41 -19.49
N PRO A 2 4.02 -1.05 -19.15
CA PRO A 2 3.77 -0.03 -18.12
C PRO A 2 4.34 -0.48 -16.76
N ALA A 3 4.64 0.48 -15.89
CA ALA A 3 5.10 0.20 -14.53
C ALA A 3 3.98 -0.47 -13.71
N ASN A 4 4.32 -1.20 -12.64
CA ASN A 4 3.31 -2.00 -11.92
C ASN A 4 2.19 -1.10 -11.37
N PHE A 5 2.51 0.04 -10.75
CA PHE A 5 1.49 0.92 -10.15
C PHE A 5 0.88 1.96 -11.11
N GLU A 6 1.26 1.95 -12.39
CA GLU A 6 0.81 2.95 -13.38
C GLU A 6 -0.71 2.97 -13.58
N PHE A 7 -1.38 1.83 -13.37
CA PHE A 7 -2.84 1.72 -13.50
C PHE A 7 -3.61 2.59 -12.48
N LEU A 8 -2.99 3.00 -11.37
CA LEU A 8 -3.59 3.89 -10.39
C LEU A 8 -3.66 5.35 -10.88
N GLN A 9 -2.86 5.71 -11.88
CA GLN A 9 -2.78 7.07 -12.36
C GLN A 9 -4.09 7.51 -13.02
N GLY A 10 -4.58 8.69 -12.62
CA GLY A 10 -5.82 9.24 -13.15
C GLY A 10 -7.10 8.67 -12.50
N GLN A 11 -6.98 7.68 -11.62
CA GLN A 11 -8.12 7.16 -10.85
C GLN A 11 -8.36 8.06 -9.63
N MET A 12 -9.41 8.88 -9.68
CA MET A 12 -9.71 9.84 -8.60
C MET A 12 -9.90 9.17 -7.25
N GLU A 13 -10.46 7.96 -7.23
CA GLU A 13 -10.71 7.17 -6.03
C GLU A 13 -9.41 6.83 -5.27
N TYR A 14 -8.28 6.67 -5.99
CA TYR A 14 -7.00 6.23 -5.41
C TYR A 14 -6.00 7.36 -5.16
N THR A 15 -6.40 8.62 -5.36
CA THR A 15 -5.54 9.80 -5.21
C THR A 15 -4.78 9.82 -3.87
N LEU A 16 -5.37 9.29 -2.80
CA LEU A 16 -4.78 9.28 -1.46
C LEU A 16 -3.46 8.48 -1.38
N PHE A 17 -3.32 7.40 -2.15
CA PHE A 17 -2.15 6.52 -2.08
C PHE A 17 -1.43 6.32 -3.43
N ALA A 18 -2.07 6.61 -4.57
CA ALA A 18 -1.56 6.35 -5.91
C ALA A 18 -0.15 6.93 -6.15
N ASN A 19 0.04 8.22 -5.83
CA ASN A 19 1.35 8.86 -6.00
C ASN A 19 2.43 8.22 -5.11
N ALA A 20 2.07 7.80 -3.89
CA ALA A 20 3.02 7.15 -2.98
C ALA A 20 3.45 5.77 -3.52
N CYS A 21 2.52 5.00 -4.10
CA CYS A 21 2.82 3.73 -4.76
C CYS A 21 3.78 3.91 -5.95
N LEU A 22 3.47 4.86 -6.84
CA LEU A 22 4.29 5.17 -8.02
C LEU A 22 5.71 5.60 -7.63
N GLU A 23 5.84 6.47 -6.63
CA GLU A 23 7.14 6.95 -6.16
C GLU A 23 7.95 5.85 -5.47
N ALA A 24 7.29 4.98 -4.68
CA ALA A 24 7.94 3.85 -4.03
C ALA A 24 8.55 2.86 -5.04
N GLU A 25 7.84 2.59 -6.14
CA GLU A 25 8.35 1.74 -7.22
C GLU A 25 9.48 2.43 -7.99
N ARG A 26 9.28 3.70 -8.37
CA ARG A 26 10.27 4.47 -9.15
C ARG A 26 11.61 4.62 -8.45
N VAL A 27 11.60 4.80 -7.13
CA VAL A 27 12.83 5.06 -6.36
C VAL A 27 13.70 3.81 -6.18
N LEU A 28 13.16 2.59 -6.38
CA LEU A 28 13.87 1.33 -6.17
C LEU A 28 15.17 1.22 -6.98
N ALA A 29 15.18 1.71 -8.23
CA ALA A 29 16.38 1.71 -9.06
C ALA A 29 17.52 2.56 -8.49
N THR A 30 17.19 3.51 -7.62
CA THR A 30 18.16 4.42 -6.99
C THR A 30 18.52 3.95 -5.59
N SER A 31 17.53 3.62 -4.76
CA SER A 31 17.73 3.27 -3.36
C SER A 31 16.67 2.28 -2.87
N PRO A 32 17.05 1.00 -2.64
CA PRO A 32 16.16 0.00 -2.03
C PRO A 32 15.63 0.41 -0.65
N ALA A 33 16.43 1.12 0.13
CA ALA A 33 16.00 1.62 1.43
C ALA A 33 14.85 2.64 1.26
N MET A 34 15.01 3.61 0.36
CA MET A 34 13.94 4.58 0.11
C MET A 34 12.68 3.96 -0.49
N ALA A 35 12.82 2.92 -1.31
CA ALA A 35 11.68 2.17 -1.81
C ALA A 35 10.93 1.49 -0.67
N ALA A 36 11.63 0.87 0.29
CA ALA A 36 11.00 0.27 1.47
C ALA A 36 10.27 1.30 2.36
N VAL A 37 10.86 2.49 2.55
CA VAL A 37 10.20 3.60 3.26
C VAL A 37 8.95 4.06 2.52
N GLY A 38 9.06 4.28 1.22
CA GLY A 38 7.95 4.63 0.34
C GLY A 38 6.83 3.59 0.36
N SER A 39 7.16 2.30 0.31
CA SER A 39 6.18 1.21 0.36
C SER A 39 5.39 1.23 1.66
N ARG A 40 6.04 1.45 2.81
CA ARG A 40 5.36 1.59 4.10
C ARG A 40 4.44 2.81 4.12
N LYS A 41 4.87 3.95 3.57
CA LYS A 41 4.05 5.16 3.51
C LYS A 41 2.82 4.97 2.63
N ALA A 42 3.01 4.41 1.43
CA ALA A 42 1.93 4.07 0.52
C ALA A 42 0.94 3.10 1.16
N PHE A 43 1.45 2.07 1.84
CA PHE A 43 0.63 1.11 2.56
C PHE A 43 -0.18 1.78 3.68
N GLU A 44 0.41 2.68 4.47
CA GLU A 44 -0.32 3.40 5.51
C GLU A 44 -1.49 4.22 4.94
N LEU A 45 -1.26 4.93 3.83
CA LEU A 45 -2.29 5.72 3.15
C LEU A 45 -3.39 4.83 2.58
N ALA A 46 -3.04 3.68 2.00
CA ALA A 46 -3.99 2.71 1.49
C ALA A 46 -4.81 2.05 2.61
N VAL A 47 -4.22 1.76 3.77
CA VAL A 47 -4.97 1.29 4.95
C VAL A 47 -5.95 2.37 5.40
N LYS A 48 -5.51 3.62 5.56
CA LYS A 48 -6.39 4.75 5.93
C LYS A 48 -7.52 4.97 4.92
N TRP A 49 -7.26 4.72 3.64
CA TRP A 49 -8.26 4.73 2.58
C TRP A 49 -9.36 3.69 2.85
N VAL A 50 -8.97 2.44 3.13
CA VAL A 50 -9.90 1.33 3.41
C VAL A 50 -10.80 1.64 4.61
N TYR A 51 -10.24 2.16 5.70
CA TYR A 51 -11.00 2.59 6.87
C TYR A 51 -11.97 3.75 6.59
N SER A 52 -11.71 4.53 5.54
CA SER A 52 -12.62 5.62 5.13
C SER A 52 -13.68 5.13 4.13
N ALA A 53 -13.36 4.09 3.35
CA ALA A 53 -14.20 3.55 2.28
C ALA A 53 -15.19 2.49 2.75
N ASP A 54 -14.81 1.67 3.74
CA ASP A 54 -15.58 0.50 4.16
C ASP A 54 -16.15 0.68 5.57
N ASN A 55 -17.46 0.88 5.63
CA ASN A 55 -18.19 1.08 6.89
C ASN A 55 -18.32 -0.20 7.73
N THR A 56 -17.93 -1.37 7.20
CA THR A 56 -17.86 -2.61 7.97
C THR A 56 -16.55 -2.74 8.76
N ILE A 57 -15.56 -1.88 8.49
CA ILE A 57 -14.27 -1.88 9.16
C ILE A 57 -14.27 -0.86 10.31
N THR A 58 -14.07 -1.34 11.53
CA THR A 58 -14.14 -0.55 12.76
C THR A 58 -12.77 -0.04 13.20
N MET A 59 -12.69 1.24 13.56
CA MET A 59 -11.44 1.84 14.07
C MET A 59 -11.00 1.19 15.39
N PRO A 60 -9.71 0.81 15.53
CA PRO A 60 -9.15 0.38 16.81
C PRO A 60 -8.95 1.56 17.76
N TYR A 61 -8.71 1.27 19.05
CA TYR A 61 -8.45 2.31 20.06
C TYR A 61 -7.22 3.19 19.75
N LYS A 62 -6.17 2.60 19.16
CA LYS A 62 -4.95 3.33 18.78
C LYS A 62 -4.92 3.54 17.27
N ASP A 63 -4.80 4.79 16.85
CA ASP A 63 -4.62 5.17 15.44
C ASP A 63 -3.15 5.11 15.04
N ASN A 64 -2.64 3.89 14.85
CA ASN A 64 -1.33 3.66 14.25
C ASN A 64 -1.41 2.42 13.34
N LEU A 65 -0.53 2.35 12.33
CA LEU A 65 -0.57 1.32 11.30
C LEU A 65 -0.55 -0.11 11.86
N GLN A 66 0.22 -0.36 12.92
CA GLN A 66 0.30 -1.70 13.53
C GLN A 66 -1.02 -2.11 14.19
N SER A 67 -1.71 -1.16 14.82
CA SER A 67 -3.04 -1.38 15.43
C SER A 67 -4.12 -1.52 14.35
N LEU A 68 -4.05 -0.73 13.28
CA LEU A 68 -5.01 -0.77 12.17
C LEU A 68 -5.01 -2.13 11.46
N ILE A 69 -3.85 -2.70 11.14
CA ILE A 69 -3.80 -3.98 10.41
C ILE A 69 -4.19 -5.20 11.26
N HIS A 70 -4.12 -5.07 12.58
CA HIS A 70 -4.45 -6.15 13.53
C HIS A 70 -5.86 -6.05 14.09
N GLU A 71 -6.58 -4.98 13.78
CA GLU A 71 -7.97 -4.85 14.16
C GLU A 71 -8.79 -5.99 13.50
N PRO A 72 -9.62 -6.72 14.25
CA PRO A 72 -10.34 -7.89 13.75
C PRO A 72 -11.14 -7.67 12.46
N SER A 73 -11.92 -6.60 12.35
CA SER A 73 -12.74 -6.35 11.15
C SER A 73 -11.89 -6.12 9.91
N PHE A 74 -10.76 -5.42 10.02
CA PHE A 74 -9.79 -5.27 8.93
C PHE A 74 -9.09 -6.62 8.64
N ARG A 75 -8.61 -7.30 9.68
CA ARG A 75 -7.87 -8.55 9.58
C ARG A 75 -8.65 -9.64 8.85
N PHE A 76 -9.95 -9.74 9.13
CA PHE A 76 -10.82 -10.77 8.57
C PHE A 76 -11.46 -10.34 7.24
N ALA A 77 -11.40 -9.05 6.87
CA ALA A 77 -11.79 -8.60 5.54
C ALA A 77 -10.82 -9.05 4.44
N ILE A 78 -9.58 -9.38 4.81
CA ILE A 78 -8.49 -9.78 3.91
C ILE A 78 -8.20 -11.27 4.13
N ASP A 79 -7.94 -12.01 3.04
CA ASP A 79 -7.53 -13.41 3.15
C ASP A 79 -6.21 -13.54 3.93
N ASN A 80 -6.01 -14.70 4.56
CA ASN A 80 -4.87 -14.93 5.42
C ASN A 80 -3.52 -14.83 4.67
N ARG A 81 -3.48 -15.18 3.38
CA ARG A 81 -2.23 -15.19 2.61
C ARG A 81 -1.77 -13.77 2.35
N THR A 82 -2.66 -12.93 1.82
CA THR A 82 -2.40 -11.51 1.60
C THR A 82 -2.08 -10.81 2.92
N TRP A 83 -2.89 -11.06 3.96
CA TRP A 83 -2.70 -10.40 5.24
C TRP A 83 -1.34 -10.72 5.88
N SER A 84 -0.87 -11.97 5.79
CA SER A 84 0.39 -12.39 6.41
C SER A 84 1.63 -11.65 5.90
N LYS A 85 1.56 -11.03 4.72
CA LYS A 85 2.63 -10.25 4.08
C LYS A 85 2.66 -8.81 4.58
N LEU A 86 1.53 -8.25 5.03
CA LEU A 86 1.41 -6.84 5.43
C LEU A 86 2.36 -6.43 6.58
N PRO A 87 2.56 -7.26 7.64
CA PRO A 87 3.54 -6.93 8.68
C PRO A 87 4.97 -6.78 8.16
N TYR A 88 5.33 -7.44 7.06
CA TYR A 88 6.66 -7.33 6.45
C TYR A 88 6.91 -5.92 5.91
N ILE A 89 5.93 -5.32 5.23
CA ILE A 89 6.02 -3.94 4.70
C ILE A 89 6.34 -2.96 5.85
N ILE A 90 5.63 -3.10 6.98
CA ILE A 90 5.83 -2.26 8.18
C ILE A 90 7.24 -2.48 8.75
N LYS A 91 7.64 -3.74 8.95
CA LYS A 91 8.92 -4.11 9.54
C LYS A 91 10.09 -3.58 8.70
N LEU A 92 10.05 -3.80 7.38
CA LEU A 92 11.12 -3.38 6.47
C LEU A 92 11.20 -1.85 6.36
N GLY A 93 10.06 -1.16 6.24
CA GLY A 93 10.03 0.29 6.21
C GLY A 93 10.56 0.93 7.50
N ASN A 94 10.18 0.42 8.68
CA ASN A 94 10.73 0.89 9.95
C ASN A 94 12.25 0.67 10.02
N LEU A 95 12.74 -0.49 9.56
CA LEU A 95 14.17 -0.80 9.53
C LEU A 95 14.92 0.19 8.62
N ALA A 96 14.35 0.51 7.45
CA ALA A 96 14.95 1.40 6.46
C ALA A 96 15.05 2.87 6.93
N VAL A 97 14.14 3.32 7.80
CA VAL A 97 14.19 4.68 8.39
C VAL A 97 15.26 4.78 9.47
N HIS A 98 15.36 3.77 10.35
CA HIS A 98 16.07 3.90 11.63
C HIS A 98 17.47 3.28 11.65
N THR A 99 17.87 2.53 10.63
CA THR A 99 19.16 1.83 10.64
C THR A 99 20.01 2.18 9.42
N GLU A 100 21.32 2.25 9.60
CA GLU A 100 22.30 2.27 8.50
C GLU A 100 22.42 0.91 7.80
N LYS A 101 21.56 -0.06 8.16
CA LYS A 101 21.60 -1.41 7.63
C LYS A 101 21.18 -1.36 6.17
N ALA A 102 22.04 -1.85 5.28
CA ALA A 102 21.76 -1.92 3.87
C ALA A 102 20.54 -2.82 3.61
N ILE A 103 19.44 -2.21 3.15
CA ILE A 103 18.27 -2.92 2.64
C ILE A 103 18.65 -3.52 1.28
N SER A 104 18.44 -4.83 1.11
CA SER A 104 18.72 -5.48 -0.16
C SER A 104 17.66 -5.10 -1.19
N ARG A 105 18.03 -5.10 -2.48
CA ARG A 105 17.08 -4.86 -3.58
C ARG A 105 15.94 -5.88 -3.55
N SER A 106 16.25 -7.15 -3.27
CA SER A 106 15.27 -8.22 -3.20
C SER A 106 14.27 -8.04 -2.06
N ASP A 107 14.68 -7.48 -0.91
CA ASP A 107 13.76 -7.18 0.19
C ASP A 107 12.82 -6.02 -0.15
N ALA A 108 13.36 -4.99 -0.80
CA ALA A 108 12.55 -3.87 -1.27
C ALA A 108 11.53 -4.30 -2.35
N ILE A 109 11.92 -5.21 -3.25
CA ILE A 109 11.02 -5.83 -4.22
C ILE A 109 9.91 -6.61 -3.53
N LEU A 110 10.25 -7.44 -2.54
CA LEU A 110 9.25 -8.20 -1.78
C LEU A 110 8.23 -7.29 -1.09
N SER A 111 8.70 -6.16 -0.54
CA SER A 111 7.84 -5.14 0.05
C SER A 111 6.92 -4.47 -0.98
N LEU A 112 7.43 -4.15 -2.17
CA LEU A 112 6.64 -3.60 -3.28
C LEU A 112 5.61 -4.61 -3.82
N ALA A 113 5.98 -5.88 -3.96
CA ALA A 113 5.07 -6.94 -4.39
C ALA A 113 3.93 -7.14 -3.36
N SER A 114 4.27 -7.13 -2.06
CA SER A 114 3.28 -7.16 -0.97
C SER A 114 2.31 -5.97 -1.04
N LEU A 115 2.85 -4.76 -1.25
CA LEU A 115 2.05 -3.55 -1.41
C LEU A 115 1.15 -3.68 -2.64
N PHE A 116 1.68 -4.13 -3.77
CA PHE A 116 0.94 -4.32 -5.01
C PHE A 116 -0.24 -5.27 -4.82
N GLU A 117 -0.03 -6.43 -4.19
CA GLU A 117 -1.10 -7.38 -3.88
C GLU A 117 -2.19 -6.75 -2.99
N PHE A 118 -1.80 -5.96 -1.99
CA PHE A 118 -2.77 -5.24 -1.16
C PHE A 118 -3.56 -4.20 -1.94
N ILE A 119 -2.91 -3.45 -2.86
CA ILE A 119 -3.61 -2.52 -3.74
C ILE A 119 -4.54 -3.26 -4.70
N GLN A 120 -4.14 -4.40 -5.24
CA GLN A 120 -5.02 -5.24 -6.06
C GLN A 120 -6.23 -5.74 -5.26
N TRP A 121 -6.07 -6.06 -3.97
CA TRP A 121 -7.21 -6.39 -3.11
C TRP A 121 -8.16 -5.19 -2.92
N ILE A 122 -7.64 -3.97 -2.78
CA ILE A 122 -8.45 -2.74 -2.75
C ILE A 122 -9.22 -2.57 -4.06
N ASP A 123 -8.55 -2.63 -5.21
CA ASP A 123 -9.17 -2.48 -6.53
C ASP A 123 -10.22 -3.58 -6.77
N TYR A 124 -9.92 -4.82 -6.37
CA TYR A 124 -10.85 -5.94 -6.41
C TYR A 124 -12.14 -5.67 -5.64
N CYS A 125 -12.01 -5.22 -4.38
CA CYS A 125 -13.15 -4.99 -3.51
C CYS A 125 -13.98 -3.75 -3.90
N TYR A 126 -13.31 -2.67 -4.29
CA TYR A 126 -13.94 -1.34 -4.34
C TYR A 126 -13.82 -0.65 -5.68
N GLY A 127 -12.94 -1.11 -6.58
CA GLY A 127 -12.71 -0.48 -7.88
C GLY A 127 -13.88 -0.66 -8.84
N ALA A 128 -14.16 0.41 -9.59
CA ALA A 128 -15.24 0.41 -10.59
C ALA A 128 -14.93 -0.51 -11.79
N ASN A 129 -13.68 -0.56 -12.24
CA ASN A 129 -13.23 -1.28 -13.43
C ASN A 129 -12.06 -2.21 -13.11
N TYR A 130 -12.24 -3.06 -12.11
CA TYR A 130 -11.21 -3.99 -11.68
C TYR A 130 -10.79 -4.91 -12.83
N GLU A 131 -9.47 -5.05 -13.01
CA GLU A 131 -8.87 -6.11 -13.80
C GLU A 131 -7.82 -6.79 -12.93
N GLU A 132 -7.76 -8.12 -13.00
CA GLU A 132 -6.75 -8.87 -12.28
C GLU A 132 -5.37 -8.60 -12.89
N ARG A 133 -4.44 -8.13 -12.05
CA ARG A 133 -3.06 -7.82 -12.41
C ARG A 133 -2.14 -8.49 -11.40
N HIS A 134 -0.94 -8.84 -11.85
CA HIS A 134 0.10 -9.46 -11.01
C HIS A 134 1.36 -8.62 -11.03
N PHE A 135 2.08 -8.63 -9.92
CA PHE A 135 3.33 -7.91 -9.83
C PHE A 135 4.35 -8.57 -10.77
N ASN A 136 5.11 -7.74 -11.49
CA ASN A 136 6.17 -8.21 -12.36
C ASN A 136 7.44 -7.38 -12.12
N GLU A 137 8.48 -8.05 -11.64
CA GLU A 137 9.78 -7.43 -11.41
C GLU A 137 10.38 -6.79 -12.68
N GLY A 138 10.09 -7.34 -13.85
CA GLY A 138 10.53 -6.81 -15.14
C GLY A 138 9.86 -5.49 -15.55
N ASN A 139 8.77 -5.11 -14.89
CA ASN A 139 8.07 -3.85 -15.10
C ASN A 139 8.57 -2.71 -14.19
N ILE A 140 9.46 -3.02 -13.24
CA ILE A 140 10.05 -2.00 -12.35
C ILE A 140 10.85 -1.00 -13.21
N PRO A 141 10.61 0.32 -13.10
CA PRO A 141 11.38 1.32 -13.82
C PRO A 141 12.88 1.20 -13.52
N ALA A 142 13.69 1.15 -14.58
CA ALA A 142 15.15 1.08 -14.47
C ALA A 142 15.81 2.47 -14.34
N GLU A 143 15.04 3.54 -14.55
CA GLU A 143 15.55 4.92 -14.50
C GLU A 143 15.91 5.31 -13.07
N LYS A 144 17.14 5.80 -12.89
CA LYS A 144 17.57 6.36 -11.60
C LYS A 144 17.09 7.79 -11.48
N VAL A 145 16.49 8.11 -10.35
CA VAL A 145 16.03 9.45 -9.98
C VAL A 145 17.02 10.09 -9.03
N ILE A 146 17.19 11.41 -9.11
CA ILE A 146 18.05 12.13 -8.17
C ILE A 146 17.26 12.34 -6.88
N ILE A 147 17.72 11.73 -5.78
CA ILE A 147 17.09 11.85 -4.46
C ILE A 147 18.09 12.34 -3.42
N ASP A 148 17.62 13.21 -2.54
CA ASP A 148 18.32 13.61 -1.32
C ASP A 148 17.82 12.71 -0.18
N GLU A 149 18.50 11.59 0.05
CA GLU A 149 18.10 10.59 1.04
C GLU A 149 18.00 11.17 2.46
N ALA A 150 18.91 12.08 2.82
CA ALA A 150 18.94 12.68 4.16
C ALA A 150 17.65 13.48 4.40
N LYS A 151 17.25 14.30 3.42
CA LYS A 151 16.03 15.10 3.50
C LYS A 151 14.75 14.27 3.53
N ILE A 152 14.72 13.12 2.87
CA ILE A 152 13.54 12.25 2.89
C ILE A 152 13.41 11.55 4.25
N ARG A 153 14.51 11.02 4.80
CA ARG A 153 14.51 10.40 6.14
C ARG A 153 14.10 11.39 7.22
N GLU A 154 14.57 12.63 7.15
CA GLU A 154 14.16 13.70 8.07
C GLU A 154 12.66 14.00 7.96
N LYS A 155 12.12 14.10 6.74
CA LYS A 155 10.68 14.33 6.52
C LYS A 155 9.79 13.18 6.97
N ASP A 156 10.19 11.93 6.75
CA ASP A 156 9.45 10.76 7.22
C ASP A 156 9.50 10.60 8.75
N SER A 157 10.48 11.19 9.42
CA SER A 157 10.49 11.32 10.89
C SER A 157 9.57 12.42 11.42
N LEU A 158 9.13 13.34 10.55
CA LEU A 158 8.37 14.56 10.84
C LEU A 158 6.97 14.56 10.19
N ILE A 159 6.29 13.41 10.13
CA ILE A 159 4.93 13.28 9.54
C ILE A 159 3.92 14.10 10.38
N GLU A 160 3.85 15.41 10.10
CA GLU A 160 2.82 16.34 10.59
C GLU A 160 2.35 17.28 9.45
N GLN A 161 3.11 17.45 8.36
CA GLN A 161 2.87 18.55 7.41
C GLN A 161 1.84 18.28 6.29
N LYS A 162 1.21 17.09 6.19
CA LYS A 162 0.18 16.83 5.16
C LYS A 162 -1.16 16.31 5.70
N ASP A 163 -1.41 16.42 7.00
CA ASP A 163 -2.63 15.87 7.59
C ASP A 163 -3.91 16.51 7.03
N SER A 164 -3.92 17.82 6.76
CA SER A 164 -5.13 18.49 6.24
C SER A 164 -5.57 18.02 4.86
N GLU A 165 -4.63 17.76 3.94
CA GLU A 165 -4.92 17.23 2.60
C GLU A 165 -5.38 15.77 2.68
N ILE A 166 -4.73 14.98 3.54
CA ILE A 166 -5.11 13.59 3.81
C ILE A 166 -6.53 13.55 4.38
N GLU A 167 -6.85 14.36 5.39
CA GLU A 167 -8.19 14.42 5.98
C GLU A 167 -9.24 14.88 4.97
N ALA A 168 -8.92 15.84 4.09
CA ALA A 168 -9.84 16.26 3.04
C ALA A 168 -10.13 15.13 2.04
N LEU A 169 -9.11 14.34 1.66
CA LEU A 169 -9.29 13.17 0.79
C LEU A 169 -10.09 12.07 1.51
N ARG A 170 -9.80 11.81 2.78
CA ARG A 170 -10.56 10.86 3.61
C ARG A 170 -12.03 11.25 3.71
N ALA A 171 -12.33 12.53 3.91
CA ALA A 171 -13.70 13.03 3.95
C ALA A 171 -14.45 12.81 2.63
N LYS A 172 -13.77 12.97 1.48
CA LYS A 172 -14.36 12.67 0.16
C LYS A 172 -14.65 11.18 0.00
N ILE A 173 -13.73 10.31 0.44
CA ILE A 173 -13.92 8.86 0.39
C ILE A 173 -15.08 8.44 1.32
N ALA A 174 -15.13 9.00 2.53
CA ALA A 174 -16.20 8.75 3.49
C ALA A 174 -17.58 9.18 2.95
N ALA A 175 -17.67 10.22 2.12
CA ALA A 175 -18.92 10.60 1.47
C ALA A 175 -19.43 9.57 0.45
N MET A 176 -18.57 8.65 -0.01
CA MET A 176 -18.90 7.59 -0.97
C MET A 176 -18.93 6.20 -0.31
N SER A 177 -18.66 6.11 1.01
CA SER A 177 -18.40 4.84 1.69
C SER A 177 -19.60 3.89 1.71
N GLU A 178 -20.83 4.40 1.80
CA GLU A 178 -22.03 3.58 1.75
C GLU A 178 -22.12 2.79 0.44
N GLN A 179 -21.85 3.45 -0.69
CA GLN A 179 -21.87 2.82 -2.02
C GLN A 179 -20.71 1.82 -2.16
N LEU A 180 -19.51 2.17 -1.74
CA LEU A 180 -18.33 1.29 -1.80
C LEU A 180 -18.55 0.03 -0.95
N THR A 181 -19.12 0.19 0.25
CA THR A 181 -19.43 -0.92 1.17
C THR A 181 -20.51 -1.82 0.59
N ALA A 182 -21.58 -1.26 0.02
CA ALA A 182 -22.67 -2.04 -0.56
C ALA A 182 -22.22 -2.87 -1.77
N ASN A 183 -21.37 -2.31 -2.62
CA ASN A 183 -20.89 -2.99 -3.83
C ASN A 183 -19.87 -4.10 -3.54
N LYS A 184 -19.23 -4.09 -2.36
CA LYS A 184 -18.17 -5.04 -1.99
C LYS A 184 -18.62 -6.50 -2.10
N GLU A 185 -19.81 -6.85 -1.59
CA GLU A 185 -20.28 -8.24 -1.62
C GLU A 185 -20.59 -8.71 -3.05
N GLN A 186 -21.20 -7.85 -3.88
CA GLN A 186 -21.40 -8.15 -5.30
C GLN A 186 -20.06 -8.34 -6.04
N ASN A 187 -19.09 -7.45 -5.81
CA ASN A 187 -17.77 -7.54 -6.41
C ASN A 187 -17.06 -8.85 -6.04
N LYS A 188 -17.20 -9.32 -4.79
CA LYS A 188 -16.61 -10.60 -4.35
C LYS A 188 -17.23 -11.82 -5.04
N GLU A 189 -18.50 -11.77 -5.41
CA GLU A 189 -19.18 -12.86 -6.11
C GLU A 189 -18.84 -12.90 -7.61
N GLU A 190 -18.69 -11.73 -8.23
CA GLU A 190 -18.51 -11.60 -9.69
C GLU A 190 -17.05 -11.63 -10.15
N ARG A 191 -16.09 -11.39 -9.25
CA ARG A 191 -14.68 -11.18 -9.60
C ARG A 191 -13.77 -12.23 -8.99
N GLN A 192 -12.55 -12.33 -9.52
CA GLN A 192 -11.50 -13.20 -9.00
C GLN A 192 -10.32 -12.38 -8.46
N PHE A 193 -9.78 -12.81 -7.32
CA PHE A 193 -8.55 -12.29 -6.75
C PHE A 193 -7.65 -13.44 -6.30
N THR A 194 -6.44 -13.49 -6.86
CA THR A 194 -5.45 -14.53 -6.56
C THR A 194 -4.27 -13.96 -5.79
N SER A 195 -4.14 -14.33 -4.51
CA SER A 195 -2.96 -14.00 -3.70
C SER A 195 -1.72 -14.72 -4.21
N GLU A 196 -0.55 -14.07 -4.25
CA GLU A 196 0.71 -14.72 -4.59
C GLU A 196 1.16 -15.69 -3.48
N ASP A 197 2.06 -16.63 -3.80
CA ASP A 197 2.59 -17.58 -2.83
C ASP A 197 3.40 -16.87 -1.72
N ILE A 198 3.33 -17.40 -0.50
CA ILE A 198 4.01 -16.88 0.70
C ILE A 198 5.42 -17.51 0.83
N SER A 199 5.79 -18.47 -0.01
CA SER A 199 7.07 -19.20 0.09
C SER A 199 8.29 -18.28 0.16
N GLU A 200 8.31 -17.17 -0.57
CA GLU A 200 9.39 -16.18 -0.49
C GLU A 200 9.41 -15.44 0.88
N PHE A 201 8.26 -15.16 1.47
CA PHE A 201 8.15 -14.49 2.78
C PHE A 201 8.58 -15.36 3.96
N LEU A 202 8.40 -16.68 3.87
CA LEU A 202 8.74 -17.60 4.96
C LEU A 202 10.25 -17.88 5.06
N THR A 203 11.03 -17.49 4.05
CA THR A 203 12.46 -17.81 3.94
C THR A 203 13.39 -16.65 4.30
N ARG A 204 12.87 -15.49 4.72
CA ARG A 204 13.63 -14.27 5.06
C ARG A 204 13.22 -13.67 6.42
#